data_AF-A0A973A9S2-F1
#
_entry.id   AF-A0A973A9S2-F1
#
_cell.length_a   1.000
_cell.length_b   1.000
_cell.length_c   1.000
_cell.angle_alpha   90.00
_cell.angle_beta   90.00
_cell.angle_gamma   90.00
#
_symmetry.space_group_name_H-M   'P 1'
#
loop_
_entity.id
_entity.type
_entity.pdbx_description
1 polymer ?
#
loop_
_entity_poly.entity_id
_entity_poly.type
_entity_poly.pdbx_seq_one_letter_code
_entity_poly.pdbx_strand_id
1 'polypeptide(L)' 'MEKLVIIGLGLIGGSLALDLKKRNGYKVYGIDANPAHIQKALELGVIDEEIN' A
#
# COMPACT_ATOMS: atom_id res chain seq x y z
N MET A 1 0.05 -13.13 10.64
CA MET A 1 -0.14 -12.26 9.47
C MET A 1 0.94 -11.21 9.54
N GLU A 2 1.88 -11.22 8.60
CA GLU A 2 3.02 -10.30 8.62
C GLU A 2 2.58 -8.90 8.20
N LYS A 3 3.29 -7.87 8.66
CA LYS A 3 2.99 -6.47 8.33
C LYS A 3 3.97 -5.97 7.28
N LEU A 4 3.45 -5.39 6.20
CA LEU A 4 4.24 -4.74 5.17
C LEU A 4 3.95 -3.24 5.19
N VAL A 5 4.98 -2.41 5.21
CA VAL A 5 4.84 -0.94 5.12
C VAL A 5 5.47 -0.47 3.81
N ILE A 6 4.72 0.30 3.02
CA ILE A 6 5.18 0.89 1.77
C ILE A 6 5.23 2.42 1.93
N ILE A 7 6.41 3.00 1.75
CA ILE A 7 6.64 4.44 1.79
C ILE A 7 6.78 4.93 0.34
N GLY A 8 5.81 5.74 -0.10
CA GLY A 8 5.61 6.13 -1.48
C GLY A 8 4.69 5.15 -2.22
N LEU A 9 3.46 5.58 -2.49
CA LEU A 9 2.37 4.81 -3.10
C LEU A 9 2.11 5.19 -4.57
N GLY A 10 3.08 5.88 -5.20
CA GLY A 10 3.07 6.14 -6.65
C GLY A 10 3.20 4.85 -7.48
N LEU A 11 3.52 4.99 -8.77
CA LEU A 11 3.52 3.88 -9.73
C LEU A 11 4.32 2.64 -9.25
N ILE A 12 5.56 2.83 -8.79
CA ILE A 12 6.45 1.72 -8.40
C ILE A 12 5.99 1.11 -7.07
N GLY A 13 5.83 1.93 -6.02
CA GLY A 13 5.47 1.43 -4.69
C GLY A 13 4.10 0.78 -4.65
N GLY A 14 3.11 1.34 -5.36
CA GLY A 14 1.79 0.73 -5.48
C GLY A 14 1.81 -0.60 -6.26
N SER A 15 2.60 -0.71 -7.34
CA SER A 15 2.72 -1.97 -8.08
C SER A 15 3.38 -3.07 -7.24
N LEU A 16 4.44 -2.71 -6.49
CA LEU A 16 5.12 -3.62 -5.58
C LEU A 16 4.19 -4.09 -4.45
N ALA A 17 3.41 -3.18 -3.87
CA ALA A 17 2.43 -3.48 -2.83
C ALA A 17 1.41 -4.52 -3.30
N LEU A 18 0.84 -4.32 -4.50
CA LEU A 18 -0.11 -5.25 -5.11
C LEU A 18 0.49 -6.63 -5.35
N ASP A 19 1.71 -6.70 -5.88
CA ASP A 19 2.37 -7.97 -6.18
C ASP A 19 2.76 -8.73 -4.90
N LEU A 20 3.21 -8.04 -3.87
CA LEU A 20 3.50 -8.66 -2.57
C LEU A 20 2.23 -9.13 -1.87
N LYS A 21 1.14 -8.36 -1.95
CA LYS A 21 -0.16 -8.74 -1.39
C LYS A 21 -0.69 -10.04 -1.98
N LYS A 22 -0.48 -10.29 -3.29
CA LYS A 22 -0.82 -11.55 -3.96
C LYS A 22 0.03 -12.75 -3.52
N ARG A 23 1.25 -12.52 -3.05
CA ARG A 23 2.26 -13.56 -2.79
C ARG A 23 2.30 -14.08 -1.34
N ASN A 24 1.41 -13.59 -0.45
CA ASN A 24 0.88 -14.22 0.77
C ASN A 24 0.60 -13.19 1.88
N GLY A 25 -0.58 -13.22 2.51
CA GLY A 25 -0.81 -12.96 3.95
C GLY A 25 -0.23 -11.70 4.59
N TYR A 26 0.11 -10.66 3.84
CA TYR A 26 0.54 -9.38 4.39
C TYR A 26 -0.69 -8.51 4.65
N LYS A 27 -0.72 -7.88 5.83
CA LYS A 27 -1.50 -6.66 5.99
C LYS A 27 -0.61 -5.50 5.54
N VAL A 28 -1.05 -4.82 4.49
CA VAL A 28 -0.28 -3.77 3.82
C VAL A 28 -0.68 -2.42 4.36
N TYR A 29 0.31 -1.68 4.85
CA TYR A 29 0.18 -0.32 5.33
C TYR A 29 0.87 0.64 4.37
N GLY A 30 0.29 1.82 4.17
CA GLY A 30 0.81 2.83 3.24
C GLY A 30 1.14 4.15 3.92
N ILE A 31 2.25 4.76 3.48
CA ILE A 31 2.65 6.13 3.76
C ILE A 31 2.92 6.83 2.42
N ASP A 32 2.33 7.99 2.18
CA ASP A 32 2.68 8.86 1.05
C ASP A 32 2.50 10.33 1.46
N ALA A 33 3.31 11.22 0.91
CA ALA A 33 3.19 12.65 1.15
C ALA A 33 1.98 13.27 0.44
N ASN A 34 1.45 12.59 -0.59
CA ASN A 34 0.29 13.03 -1.34
C ASN A 34 -0.97 12.26 -0.89
N PRO A 35 -1.93 12.92 -0.22
CA PRO A 35 -3.18 12.29 0.23
C PRO A 35 -3.99 11.64 -0.90
N ALA A 36 -3.90 12.17 -2.13
CA ALA A 36 -4.59 11.59 -3.29
C ALA A 36 -4.05 10.20 -3.67
N HIS A 37 -2.76 9.95 -3.45
CA HIS A 37 -2.18 8.60 -3.64
C HIS A 37 -2.69 7.63 -2.58
N ILE A 38 -2.79 8.07 -1.32
CA ILE A 38 -3.31 7.24 -0.23
C ILE A 38 -4.77 6.85 -0.50
N GLN A 39 -5.61 7.83 -0.81
CA GLN A 39 -7.02 7.58 -1.12
C GLN A 39 -7.16 6.59 -2.28
N LYS A 40 -6.44 6.82 -3.37
CA LYS A 40 -6.47 5.92 -4.53
C LYS A 40 -5.93 4.53 -4.22
N ALA A 41 -4.90 4.42 -3.38
CA ALA A 41 -4.34 3.14 -2.95
C ALA A 41 -5.33 2.34 -2.09
N LEU A 42 -6.10 3.00 -1.21
CA LEU A 42 -7.18 2.37 -0.44
C LEU A 42 -8.32 1.91 -1.35
N GLU A 43 -8.80 2.79 -2.24
CA GLU A 43 -9.88 2.50 -3.20
C GLU A 43 -9.55 1.31 -4.12
N LEU A 44 -8.30 1.22 -4.57
CA LEU A 44 -7.81 0.12 -5.41
C LEU A 44 -7.38 -1.12 -4.63
N GLY A 45 -7.44 -1.09 -3.29
CA GLY A 45 -7.01 -2.20 -2.43
C GLY A 45 -5.50 -2.48 -2.47
N VAL A 46 -4.70 -1.50 -2.89
CA VAL A 46 -3.22 -1.55 -2.89
C VAL A 46 -2.69 -1.64 -1.46
N ILE A 47 -3.29 -0.86 -0.55
CA ILE A 47 -3.02 -0.90 0.89
C ILE A 47 -4.31 -1.25 1.64
N ASP A 48 -4.18 -1.79 2.84
CA ASP A 48 -5.31 -2.06 3.74
C ASP A 48 -5.57 -0.89 4.69
N GLU A 49 -4.54 -0.13 5.04
CA GLU A 49 -4.62 0.95 6.03
C GLU A 49 -3.52 2.00 5.81
N GLU A 50 -3.83 3.28 6.02
CA GLU A 50 -2.83 4.35 6.12
C GLU A 50 -2.23 4.36 7.53
N ILE A 51 -0.92 4.58 7.63
CA ILE A 51 -0.26 4.89 8.91
C ILE A 51 0.52 6.20 8.76
N ASN A 52 0.51 7.04 9.78
CA ASN A 52 1.27 8.30 9.83
C ASN A 52 2.57 8.15 10.61
#